data_AF-A0A358J1B3-F1
#
_entry.id   AF-A0A358J1B3-F1
#
_cell.length_a   1.000
_cell.length_b   1.000
_cell.length_c   1.000
_cell.angle_alpha   90.00
_cell.angle_beta   90.00
_cell.angle_gamma   90.00
#
_symmetry.space_group_name_H-M   'P 1'
#
loop_
_entity.id
_entity.type
_entity.pdbx_description
1 polymer ?
#
loop_
_entity_poly.entity_id
_entity_poly.type
_entity_poly.pdbx_seq_one_letter_code
_entity_poly.pdbx_strand_id
1 'polypeptide(L)' 'MIVLGLTGSIGMGKSTTAQMFAEEGAVVWDADAAVHRLYGPGGAAVAPLEQNFPGVVVDGAIDRARLAEVLGR' A
#
# COMPACT_ATOMS: atom_id res chain seq x y z
N MET A 1 -11.97 14.70 16.26
CA MET A 1 -12.08 13.43 15.52
C MET A 1 -11.08 12.45 16.13
N ILE A 2 -11.50 11.24 16.47
CA ILE A 2 -10.60 10.20 17.01
C ILE A 2 -10.02 9.43 15.82
N VAL A 3 -8.71 9.16 15.84
CA VAL A 3 -8.02 8.35 14.83
C VAL A 3 -7.61 7.04 15.48
N LEU A 4 -8.07 5.92 14.91
CA LEU A 4 -7.83 4.57 15.42
C LEU A 4 -7.00 3.79 14.41
N GLY A 5 -5.90 3.17 14.87
CA GLY A 5 -5.12 2.24 14.07
C GLY A 5 -5.63 0.81 14.22
N LEU A 6 -6.13 0.22 13.13
CA LEU A 6 -6.49 -1.19 13.08
C LEU A 6 -5.31 -2.01 12.50
N THR A 7 -4.79 -2.95 13.29
CA THR A 7 -3.64 -3.79 12.91
C THR A 7 -3.85 -5.26 13.31
N GLY A 8 -2.94 -6.11 12.89
CA GLY A 8 -3.00 -7.57 13.06
C GLY A 8 -2.21 -8.29 11.97
N SER A 9 -1.82 -9.54 12.22
CA SER A 9 -1.08 -10.36 11.25
C SER A 9 -1.90 -10.72 10.00
N ILE A 10 -1.26 -11.33 9.01
CA ILE A 10 -1.92 -11.87 7.82
C ILE A 10 -2.97 -12.91 8.26
N GLY A 11 -4.18 -12.86 7.68
CA GLY A 11 -5.26 -13.80 8.00
C GLY A 11 -6.03 -13.52 9.30
N MET A 12 -5.73 -12.45 10.03
CA MET A 12 -6.37 -12.14 11.33
C MET A 12 -7.70 -11.38 11.23
N GLY A 13 -8.32 -11.31 10.05
CA GLY A 13 -9.63 -10.66 9.87
C GLY A 13 -9.63 -9.12 9.86
N LYS A 14 -8.46 -8.46 9.73
CA LYS A 14 -8.37 -6.98 9.68
C LYS A 14 -9.36 -6.35 8.69
N SER A 15 -9.40 -6.84 7.46
CA SER A 15 -10.30 -6.31 6.42
C SER A 15 -11.76 -6.49 6.79
N THR A 16 -12.10 -7.63 7.41
CA THR A 16 -13.44 -7.89 7.94
C THR A 16 -13.81 -6.92 9.05
N THR A 17 -12.93 -6.72 10.03
CA THR A 17 -13.15 -5.76 11.12
C THR A 17 -13.22 -4.31 10.61
N ALA A 18 -12.39 -3.94 9.64
CA ALA A 18 -12.46 -2.62 8.99
C ALA A 18 -13.82 -2.42 8.32
N GLN A 19 -14.33 -3.44 7.62
CA GLN A 19 -15.64 -3.38 6.98
C GLN A 19 -16.77 -3.26 8.00
N MET A 20 -16.71 -3.98 9.13
CA MET A 20 -17.67 -3.81 10.23
C MET A 20 -17.69 -2.37 10.76
N PHE A 21 -16.53 -1.74 10.92
CA PHE A 21 -16.48 -0.31 11.29
C PHE A 21 -17.15 0.59 10.24
N ALA A 22 -16.92 0.33 8.95
CA ALA A 22 -17.55 1.09 7.87
C ALA A 22 -19.08 0.92 7.86
N GLU A 23 -19.58 -0.29 8.12
CA GLU A 23 -21.01 -0.59 8.22
C GLU A 23 -21.69 0.18 9.38
N GLU A 24 -20.96 0.42 10.47
CA GLU A 24 -21.38 1.28 11.59
C GLU A 24 -21.17 2.79 11.33
N GLY A 25 -20.80 3.17 10.10
CA GLY A 25 -20.65 4.57 9.67
C GLY A 25 -19.28 5.19 9.94
N ALA A 26 -18.28 4.42 10.37
CA ALA A 26 -16.92 4.93 10.50
C ALA A 26 -16.28 5.19 9.13
N VAL A 27 -15.49 6.26 9.03
CA VAL A 27 -14.64 6.49 7.86
C VAL A 27 -13.42 5.57 7.94
N VAL A 28 -13.28 4.67 6.97
CA VAL A 28 -12.16 3.73 6.89
C VAL A 28 -11.14 4.21 5.86
N TRP A 29 -9.87 4.24 6.26
CA TRP A 29 -8.74 4.48 5.37
C TRP A 29 -7.83 3.26 5.38
N ASP A 30 -7.68 2.64 4.21
CA ASP A 30 -6.88 1.42 4.03
C ASP A 30 -5.47 1.76 3.53
N ALA A 31 -4.47 1.38 4.34
CA ALA A 31 -3.06 1.60 4.05
C ALA A 31 -2.54 0.75 2.87
N ASP A 32 -2.98 -0.50 2.74
CA ASP A 32 -2.57 -1.39 1.65
C ASP A 32 -3.10 -0.85 0.30
N ALA A 33 -4.35 -0.38 0.29
CA ALA A 33 -4.94 0.27 -0.87
C ALA A 33 -4.22 1.60 -1.21
N ALA A 34 -3.80 2.36 -0.20
CA ALA A 34 -3.02 3.58 -0.41
C ALA A 34 -1.67 3.28 -1.06
N VAL A 35 -0.93 2.28 -0.57
CA VAL A 35 0.34 1.85 -1.17
C VAL A 35 0.12 1.36 -2.60
N HIS A 36 -0.95 0.62 -2.87
CA HIS A 36 -1.26 0.18 -4.24
C HIS A 36 -1.43 1.36 -5.19
N ARG A 37 -2.16 2.42 -4.80
CA ARG A 37 -2.30 3.64 -5.60
C ARG A 37 -0.97 4.38 -5.76
N LEU A 38 -0.15 4.44 -4.72
CA LEU A 38 1.16 5.10 -4.78
C LEU A 38 2.11 4.40 -5.76
N TYR A 39 1.99 3.08 -5.91
CA TYR A 39 2.85 2.25 -6.74
C TYR A 39 2.34 2.10 -8.19
N GLY A 40 1.08 2.43 -8.45
CA GLY A 40 0.48 2.33 -9.78
C GLY A 40 0.98 3.40 -10.77
N PRO A 41 0.57 3.32 -12.05
CA PRO A 41 0.95 4.30 -13.07
C PRO A 41 0.65 5.74 -12.67
N GLY A 42 1.65 6.61 -12.74
CA GLY A 42 1.53 8.02 -12.30
C GLY A 42 1.40 8.20 -10.79
N GLY A 43 1.55 7.12 -10.00
CA GLY A 43 1.54 7.16 -8.56
C GLY A 43 2.73 7.93 -7.99
N ALA A 44 2.52 8.61 -6.86
CA ALA A 44 3.52 9.52 -6.29
C ALA A 44 4.82 8.82 -5.85
N ALA A 45 4.82 7.49 -5.68
CA ALA A 45 6.03 6.75 -5.35
C ALA A 45 6.86 6.35 -6.59
N VAL A 46 6.29 6.39 -7.81
CA VAL A 46 6.94 5.91 -9.03
C VAL A 46 8.24 6.65 -9.32
N ALA A 47 8.18 7.98 -9.47
CA ALA A 47 9.36 8.79 -9.80
C ALA A 47 10.44 8.74 -8.71
N PRO A 48 10.11 8.91 -7.40
CA PRO A 48 11.12 8.82 -6.35
C PRO A 48 11.76 7.44 -6.25
N LEU A 49 10.99 6.35 -6.37
CA LEU A 49 11.56 5.00 -6.27
C LEU A 49 12.43 4.67 -7.47
N GLU A 50 12.06 5.05 -8.69
CA GLU A 50 12.93 4.85 -9.86
C GLU A 50 14.24 5.65 -9.76
N GLN A 51 14.21 6.85 -9.18
CA GLN A 51 15.42 7.65 -8.96
C GLN A 51 16.38 7.01 -7.94
N ASN A 52 15.84 6.44 -6.86
CA ASN A 52 16.65 5.85 -5.79
C ASN A 52 17.04 4.38 -6.09
N PHE A 53 16.21 3.68 -6.84
CA PHE A 53 16.37 2.27 -7.22
C PHE A 53 16.11 2.11 -8.73
N PRO A 54 17.07 2.48 -9.60
CA PRO A 54 16.86 2.43 -11.04
C PRO A 54 16.49 1.02 -11.53
N GLY A 55 15.50 0.95 -12.44
CA GLY A 55 15.03 -0.28 -13.08
C GLY A 55 13.87 -0.99 -12.38
N VAL A 56 13.31 -0.41 -11.30
CA VAL A 56 12.18 -0.99 -10.56
C VAL A 56 10.82 -0.57 -11.14
N VAL A 57 10.76 0.38 -12.07
CA VAL A 57 9.53 0.74 -12.78
C VAL A 57 9.36 -0.03 -14.08
N VAL A 58 8.17 -0.62 -14.28
CA VAL A 58 7.74 -1.31 -15.52
C VAL A 58 6.36 -0.78 -15.90
N ASP A 59 6.17 -0.38 -17.16
CA ASP A 59 4.92 0.19 -17.69
C ASP A 59 4.37 1.36 -16.84
N GLY A 60 5.29 2.15 -16.28
CA GLY A 60 4.96 3.31 -15.45
C GLY A 60 4.54 3.00 -14.01
N ALA A 61 4.52 1.74 -13.60
CA ALA A 61 4.22 1.30 -12.24
C ALA A 61 5.43 0.63 -11.57
N ILE A 62 5.43 0.55 -10.23
CA ILE A 62 6.46 -0.15 -9.48
C ILE A 62 6.28 -1.66 -9.61
N ASP A 63 7.32 -2.32 -10.12
CA ASP A 63 7.47 -3.77 -10.05
C ASP A 63 7.97 -4.16 -8.65
N ARG A 64 7.07 -4.76 -7.88
CA ARG A 64 7.34 -5.15 -6.49
C ARG A 64 8.40 -6.26 -6.38
N ALA A 65 8.53 -7.12 -7.39
CA ALA A 65 9.53 -8.19 -7.37
C ALA A 65 10.93 -7.58 -7.56
N ARG A 66 11.10 -6.71 -8.56
CA ARG A 66 12.36 -5.98 -8.78
C ARG A 66 12.74 -5.11 -7.59
N LEU A 67 11.79 -4.39 -7.02
CA LEU A 67 12.05 -3.60 -5.82
C LEU A 67 12.52 -4.47 -4.64
N ALA A 68 11.92 -5.65 -4.45
CA ALA A 68 12.33 -6.58 -3.40
C ALA A 68 13.74 -7.17 -3.65
N GLU A 69 14.12 -7.41 -4.90
CA GLU A 69 15.48 -7.87 -5.27
C GLU A 69 16.53 -6.79 -4.95
N VAL A 70 16.27 -5.53 -5.34
CA VAL A 70 17.20 -4.41 -5.08
C VAL A 70 17.35 -4.10 -3.60
N LEU A 71 16.31 -4.32 -2.79
CA LEU A 71 16.35 -4.11 -1.33
C LEU A 71 17.06 -5.23 -0.56
N GLY A 72 17.59 -6.25 -1.24
CA GLY A 72 18.45 -7.26 -0.61
C GLY A 72 17.69 -8.30 0.19
N ARG A 73 16.79 -9.03 -0.49
CA ARG A 73 16.43 -10.37 -0.03
C ARG A 73 17.65 -11.25 0.17
#